data_AF-A0A258UBP7-F1
#
_entry.id   AF-A0A258UBP7-F1
#
_cell.length_a   1.000
_cell.length_b   1.000
_cell.length_c   1.000
_cell.angle_alpha   90.00
_cell.angle_beta   90.00
_cell.angle_gamma   90.00
#
_symmetry.space_group_name_H-M   'P 1'
#
loop_
_entity.id
_entity.type
_entity.pdbx_description
1 polymer ?
#
loop_
_entity_poly.entity_id
_entity_poly.type
_entity_poly.pdbx_seq_one_letter_code
_entity_poly.pdbx_strand_id
1 'polypeptide(L)'
;MKQLTIYRILSFILVPIALIIGFLDLFVLVMGLSGNPAMLFIAFVMACLVIYAFASLRFLLHGIGNQRHCKPSLRDWIKVNAYGTLFIAGMFFLNSTGVFFLGDIQLQQMLSDVMEQQPELAGKISMETMVNMFKVVAVIMFIISVTAIIHVQIGFRLLRQYSYLFRSLE
;
A
#
# COMPACT_ATOMS: atom_id res chain seq x y z
N MET A 1 -13.88 -19.11 10.21
CA MET A 1 -12.50 -19.26 10.77
C MET A 1 -11.40 -19.06 9.74
N LYS A 2 -11.39 -19.77 8.59
CA LYS A 2 -10.34 -19.62 7.55
C LYS A 2 -10.09 -18.17 7.10
N GLN A 3 -11.15 -17.40 6.84
CA GLN A 3 -11.02 -15.99 6.43
C GLN A 3 -10.36 -15.10 7.50
N LEU A 4 -10.65 -15.34 8.79
CA LEU A 4 -10.03 -14.59 9.88
C LEU A 4 -8.54 -14.92 10.01
N THR A 5 -8.15 -16.18 9.82
CA THR A 5 -6.75 -16.60 9.80
C THR A 5 -5.98 -15.93 8.66
N ILE A 6 -6.55 -15.93 7.44
CA ILE A 6 -5.94 -15.25 6.29
C ILE A 6 -5.80 -13.75 6.57
N TYR A 7 -6.87 -13.10 7.03
CA TYR A 7 -6.84 -11.68 7.38
C TYR A 7 -5.74 -11.37 8.39
N ARG A 8 -5.61 -12.19 9.45
CA ARG A 8 -4.57 -12.03 10.46
C ARG A 8 -3.16 -12.13 9.87
N ILE A 9 -2.88 -13.15 9.06
CA ILE A 9 -1.57 -13.32 8.41
C ILE A 9 -1.27 -12.10 7.53
N LEU A 10 -2.21 -11.72 6.68
CA LEU A 10 -2.05 -10.57 5.79
C LEU A 10 -1.90 -9.24 6.55
N SER A 11 -2.56 -9.05 7.70
CA SER A 11 -2.35 -7.88 8.56
C SER A 11 -0.90 -7.81 9.05
N PHE A 12 -0.33 -8.92 9.52
CA PHE A 12 1.05 -8.95 9.99
C PHE A 12 2.09 -8.79 8.88
N ILE A 13 1.74 -9.12 7.62
CA ILE A 13 2.57 -8.82 6.45
C ILE A 13 2.47 -7.32 6.08
N LEU A 14 1.26 -6.76 6.07
CA LEU A 14 1.01 -5.38 5.67
C LEU A 14 1.59 -4.35 6.65
N VAL A 15 1.67 -4.66 7.95
CA VAL A 15 2.12 -3.70 8.96
C VAL A 15 3.58 -3.27 8.77
N PRO A 16 4.56 -4.18 8.61
CA PRO A 16 5.93 -3.80 8.27
C PRO A 16 6.02 -2.99 6.96
N ILE A 17 5.24 -3.38 5.95
CA ILE A 17 5.18 -2.64 4.67
C ILE A 17 4.65 -1.23 4.90
N ALA A 18 3.58 -1.07 5.67
CA ALA A 18 2.99 0.21 6.02
C ALA A 18 3.94 1.08 6.85
N LEU A 19 4.78 0.49 7.71
CA LEU A 19 5.81 1.24 8.45
C LEU A 19 6.87 1.80 7.51
N ILE A 20 7.39 0.99 6.58
CA ILE A 20 8.37 1.42 5.59
C ILE A 20 7.75 2.51 4.69
N ILE A 21 6.54 2.27 4.19
CA ILE A 21 5.82 3.23 3.35
C ILE A 21 5.56 4.52 4.10
N GLY A 22 5.09 4.46 5.35
CA GLY A 22 4.84 5.65 6.15
C GLY A 22 6.11 6.45 6.44
N PHE A 23 7.25 5.80 6.60
CA PHE A 23 8.54 6.48 6.72
C PHE A 23 8.94 7.18 5.41
N LEU A 24 8.80 6.49 4.26
CA LEU A 24 9.07 7.08 2.94
C LEU A 24 8.11 8.24 2.62
N ASP A 25 6.86 8.11 3.06
CA ASP A 25 5.79 9.09 2.83
C ASP A 25 6.10 10.45 3.47
N LEU A 26 6.84 10.48 4.57
CA LEU A 26 7.32 11.74 5.17
C LEU A 26 8.20 12.53 4.20
N PHE A 27 9.07 11.86 3.43
CA PHE A 27 9.91 12.54 2.44
C PHE A 27 9.08 13.03 1.25
N VAL A 28 8.13 12.23 0.77
CA VAL A 28 7.19 12.61 -0.30
C VAL A 28 6.36 13.82 0.11
N LEU A 29 5.89 13.85 1.37
CA LEU A 29 5.16 14.97 1.94
C LEU A 29 6.02 16.25 1.96
N VAL A 30 7.27 16.16 2.42
CA VAL A 30 8.20 17.31 2.42
C VAL A 30 8.42 17.84 1.00
N MET A 31 8.64 16.95 0.02
CA MET A 31 8.78 17.34 -1.39
C MET A 31 7.52 18.00 -1.95
N GLY A 32 6.34 17.55 -1.52
CA GLY A 32 5.07 18.15 -1.92
C GLY A 32 4.88 19.55 -1.36
N LEU A 33 5.21 19.74 -0.08
CA LEU A 33 5.13 21.04 0.59
C LEU A 33 6.17 22.04 0.05
N SER A 34 7.31 21.57 -0.48
CA SER A 34 8.39 22.42 -0.99
C SER A 34 8.18 22.96 -2.41
N GLY A 35 7.05 22.67 -3.06
CA GLY A 35 6.72 23.29 -4.36
C GLY A 35 6.21 22.35 -5.46
N ASN A 36 5.91 21.08 -5.15
CA ASN A 36 5.28 20.17 -6.10
C ASN A 36 3.91 19.66 -5.59
N PRO A 37 2.80 20.37 -5.87
CA PRO A 37 1.47 19.98 -5.38
C PRO A 37 1.02 18.57 -5.79
N ALA A 38 1.51 18.03 -6.91
CA ALA A 38 1.16 16.67 -7.33
C ALA A 38 1.69 15.61 -6.35
N MET A 39 2.82 15.86 -5.70
CA MET A 39 3.39 14.98 -4.68
C MET A 39 2.53 14.93 -3.41
N LEU A 40 1.76 15.99 -3.10
CA LEU A 40 0.82 15.98 -1.97
C LEU A 40 -0.31 14.96 -2.18
N PHE A 41 -0.77 14.81 -3.42
CA PHE A 41 -1.77 13.79 -3.75
C PHE A 41 -1.19 12.38 -3.58
N ILE A 42 0.05 12.16 -4.05
CA ILE A 42 0.75 10.88 -3.87
C ILE A 42 0.90 10.58 -2.38
N ALA A 43 1.33 11.57 -1.59
CA ALA A 43 1.49 11.42 -0.15
C ALA A 43 0.18 11.09 0.56
N PHE A 44 -0.91 11.79 0.20
CA PHE A 44 -2.24 11.51 0.73
C PHE A 44 -2.68 10.06 0.48
N VAL A 45 -2.49 9.56 -0.74
CA VAL A 45 -2.90 8.21 -1.10
C VAL A 45 -2.02 7.16 -0.37
N MET A 46 -0.71 7.40 -0.26
CA MET A 46 0.21 6.55 0.51
C MET A 46 -0.19 6.49 1.98
N ALA A 47 -0.52 7.64 2.58
CA ALA A 47 -1.02 7.73 3.94
C ALA A 47 -2.30 6.89 4.15
N CYS A 48 -3.20 6.80 3.15
CA CYS A 48 -4.37 5.95 3.25
C CYS A 48 -4.01 4.47 3.50
N LEU A 49 -2.99 3.93 2.82
CA LEU A 49 -2.54 2.54 3.06
C LEU A 49 -2.04 2.36 4.50
N VAL A 50 -1.27 3.33 5.00
CA VAL A 50 -0.69 3.30 6.35
C VAL A 50 -1.80 3.34 7.40
N ILE A 51 -2.70 4.32 7.31
CA ILE A 51 -3.83 4.48 8.23
C ILE A 51 -4.72 3.25 8.18
N TYR A 52 -5.02 2.73 6.98
CA TYR A 52 -5.80 1.52 6.80
C TYR A 52 -5.16 0.31 7.51
N ALA A 53 -3.86 0.10 7.34
CA ALA A 53 -3.14 -1.02 7.95
C ALA A 53 -3.23 -0.99 9.48
N PHE A 54 -2.97 0.17 10.10
CA PHE A 54 -3.05 0.31 11.55
C PHE A 54 -4.47 0.26 12.10
N ALA A 55 -5.43 0.89 11.43
CA ALA A 55 -6.84 0.83 11.83
C ALA A 55 -7.37 -0.61 11.76
N SER A 56 -7.01 -1.34 10.69
CA SER A 56 -7.32 -2.76 10.50
C SER A 56 -6.68 -3.64 11.57
N LEU A 57 -5.40 -3.42 11.89
CA LEU A 57 -4.70 -4.15 12.95
C LEU A 57 -5.36 -3.91 14.31
N ARG A 58 -5.74 -2.66 14.60
CA ARG A 58 -6.45 -2.32 15.84
C ARG A 58 -7.78 -3.06 15.92
N PHE A 59 -8.55 -3.09 14.84
CA PHE A 59 -9.80 -3.84 14.76
C PHE A 59 -9.59 -5.35 14.95
N LEU A 60 -8.54 -5.92 14.35
CA LEU A 60 -8.20 -7.33 14.49
C LEU A 60 -7.84 -7.70 15.94
N LEU A 61 -6.91 -6.97 16.54
CA LEU A 61 -6.37 -7.32 17.87
C LEU A 61 -7.33 -6.93 18.99
N HIS A 62 -7.86 -5.70 18.97
CA HIS A 62 -8.67 -5.19 20.06
C HIS A 62 -10.15 -5.52 19.89
N GLY A 63 -10.68 -5.43 18.67
CA GLY A 63 -12.07 -5.74 18.38
C GLY A 63 -12.31 -7.24 18.36
N ILE A 64 -11.85 -7.91 17.31
CA ILE A 64 -12.11 -9.34 17.09
C ILE A 64 -11.38 -10.20 18.12
N GLY A 65 -10.09 -9.92 18.37
CA GLY A 65 -9.26 -10.73 19.26
C GLY A 65 -9.75 -10.74 20.71
N ASN A 66 -10.08 -9.57 21.24
CA ASN A 66 -10.49 -9.41 22.64
C ASN A 66 -12.03 -9.32 22.82
N GLN A 67 -12.81 -9.48 21.74
CA GLN A 67 -14.26 -9.31 21.74
C GLN A 67 -14.73 -7.98 22.40
N ARG A 68 -13.96 -6.91 22.20
CA ARG A 68 -14.26 -5.60 22.81
C ARG A 68 -15.05 -4.70 21.87
N HIS A 69 -15.90 -3.88 22.48
CA HIS A 69 -16.59 -2.81 21.77
C HIS A 69 -15.58 -1.85 21.13
N CYS A 70 -15.84 -1.51 19.87
CA CYS A 70 -15.04 -0.63 19.03
C CYS A 70 -15.80 0.67 18.76
N LYS A 71 -15.08 1.79 18.77
CA LYS A 71 -15.69 3.08 18.43
C LYS A 71 -16.22 3.05 16.98
N PRO A 72 -17.40 3.63 16.70
CA PRO A 72 -17.91 3.76 15.33
C PRO A 72 -16.90 4.42 14.38
N SER A 73 -16.16 5.42 14.87
CA SER A 73 -15.10 6.08 14.09
C SER A 73 -14.01 5.12 13.58
N LEU A 74 -13.68 4.04 14.31
CA LEU A 74 -12.70 3.05 13.82
C LEU A 74 -13.19 2.37 12.53
N ARG A 75 -14.50 2.09 12.43
CA ARG A 75 -15.10 1.53 11.22
C ARG A 75 -14.98 2.50 10.05
N ASP A 76 -15.19 3.78 10.30
CA ASP A 76 -15.12 4.83 9.28
C ASP A 76 -13.68 5.04 8.82
N TRP A 77 -12.73 5.08 9.76
CA TRP A 77 -11.29 5.10 9.46
C TRP A 77 -10.89 3.93 8.56
N ILE A 78 -11.34 2.71 8.85
CA ILE A 78 -11.04 1.56 7.99
C ILE A 78 -11.68 1.73 6.62
N LYS A 79 -12.96 2.12 6.54
CA LYS A 79 -13.68 2.21 5.27
C LYS A 79 -13.13 3.28 4.34
N VAL A 80 -12.94 4.50 4.83
CA VAL A 80 -12.47 5.62 4.01
C VAL A 80 -11.07 5.33 3.47
N ASN A 81 -10.17 4.86 4.34
CA ASN A 81 -8.79 4.58 3.95
C ASN A 81 -8.65 3.30 3.13
N ALA A 82 -9.59 2.35 3.23
CA ALA A 82 -9.65 1.20 2.34
C ALA A 82 -9.85 1.62 0.87
N TYR A 83 -10.61 2.68 0.57
CA TYR A 83 -10.75 3.17 -0.80
C TYR A 83 -9.45 3.74 -1.35
N GLY A 84 -8.74 4.56 -0.58
CA GLY A 84 -7.40 5.05 -0.96
C GLY A 84 -6.38 3.91 -1.08
N THR A 85 -6.46 2.92 -0.20
CA THR A 85 -5.65 1.70 -0.25
C THR A 85 -5.89 0.89 -1.53
N LEU A 86 -7.16 0.72 -1.93
CA LEU A 86 -7.50 0.04 -3.18
C LEU A 86 -7.03 0.82 -4.40
N PHE A 87 -7.10 2.15 -4.36
CA PHE A 87 -6.60 2.99 -5.44
C PHE A 87 -5.09 2.78 -5.64
N ILE A 88 -4.27 2.87 -4.58
CA ILE A 88 -2.83 2.67 -4.71
C ILE A 88 -2.45 1.22 -5.01
N ALA A 89 -3.14 0.26 -4.42
CA ALA A 89 -2.94 -1.14 -4.75
C ALA A 89 -3.26 -1.41 -6.24
N GLY A 90 -4.33 -0.81 -6.77
CA GLY A 90 -4.66 -0.84 -8.18
C GLY A 90 -3.56 -0.24 -9.06
N MET A 91 -3.03 0.92 -8.68
CA MET A 91 -1.91 1.55 -9.38
C MET A 91 -0.65 0.67 -9.36
N PHE A 92 -0.29 0.10 -8.20
CA PHE A 92 0.86 -0.81 -8.08
C PHE A 92 0.66 -2.08 -8.92
N PHE A 93 -0.55 -2.64 -8.93
CA PHE A 93 -0.88 -3.80 -9.75
C PHE A 93 -0.71 -3.48 -11.23
N LEU A 94 -1.31 -2.40 -11.73
CA LEU A 94 -1.20 -2.00 -13.13
C LEU A 94 0.24 -1.72 -13.54
N ASN A 95 0.98 -0.92 -12.77
CA ASN A 95 2.37 -0.59 -13.08
C ASN A 95 3.28 -1.82 -13.08
N SER A 96 3.16 -2.69 -12.08
CA SER A 96 3.97 -3.92 -12.02
C SER A 96 3.65 -4.89 -13.16
N THR A 97 2.37 -5.09 -13.49
CA THR A 97 2.00 -5.91 -14.65
C THR A 97 2.53 -5.32 -15.95
N GLY A 98 2.47 -3.99 -16.12
CA GLY A 98 3.07 -3.30 -17.26
C GLY A 98 4.54 -3.67 -17.42
N VAL A 99 5.33 -3.59 -16.35
CA VAL A 99 6.76 -3.97 -16.35
C VAL A 99 6.97 -5.44 -16.71
N PHE A 100 6.09 -6.36 -16.30
CA PHE A 100 6.21 -7.78 -16.65
C PHE A 100 5.87 -8.08 -18.11
N PHE A 101 4.96 -7.29 -18.72
CA PHE A 101 4.56 -7.46 -20.11
C PHE A 101 5.44 -6.67 -21.09
N LEU A 102 6.09 -5.60 -20.64
CA LEU A 102 7.10 -4.87 -21.41
C LEU A 102 8.31 -5.77 -21.64
N GLY A 103 8.76 -5.86 -22.90
CA GLY A 103 10.00 -6.56 -23.23
C GLY A 103 11.23 -5.78 -22.76
N ASP A 104 12.35 -6.47 -22.54
CA ASP A 104 13.58 -5.88 -22.00
C ASP A 104 14.08 -4.67 -22.82
N ILE A 105 13.91 -4.71 -24.14
CA ILE A 105 14.29 -3.62 -25.05
C ILE A 105 13.46 -2.36 -24.78
N GLN A 106 12.15 -2.50 -24.56
CA GLN A 106 11.25 -1.38 -24.32
C GLN A 106 11.48 -0.80 -22.92
N LEU A 107 11.74 -1.66 -21.93
CA LEU A 107 12.09 -1.23 -20.59
C LEU A 107 13.41 -0.47 -20.57
N GLN A 108 14.42 -0.92 -21.32
CA GLN A 108 15.68 -0.19 -21.49
C GLN A 108 15.48 1.20 -22.11
N GLN A 109 14.62 1.33 -23.11
CA GLN A 109 14.29 2.63 -23.72
C GLN A 109 13.59 3.57 -22.74
N MET A 110 12.69 3.07 -21.89
CA MET A 110 12.08 3.91 -20.85
C MET A 110 13.09 4.34 -19.79
N LEU A 111 14.06 3.47 -19.47
CA LEU A 111 15.07 3.74 -18.45
C LEU A 111 16.21 4.62 -18.94
N SER A 112 16.51 4.65 -20.25
CA SER A 112 17.49 5.59 -20.81
C SER A 112 17.08 7.04 -20.52
N ASP A 113 15.81 7.37 -20.69
CA ASP A 113 15.29 8.70 -20.42
C ASP A 113 15.44 9.08 -18.93
N VAL A 114 15.26 8.10 -18.04
CA VAL A 114 15.44 8.28 -16.58
C VAL A 114 16.91 8.49 -16.23
N MET A 115 17.82 7.73 -16.85
CA MET A 115 19.27 7.88 -16.63
C MET A 115 19.78 9.23 -17.14
N GLU A 116 19.30 9.70 -18.29
CA GLU A 116 19.66 11.01 -18.83
C GLU A 116 19.19 12.16 -17.93
N GLN A 117 18.03 11.99 -17.28
CA GLN A 117 17.51 12.95 -16.31
C GLN A 117 18.21 12.91 -14.95
N GLN A 118 18.99 11.86 -14.66
CA GLN A 118 19.71 11.70 -13.40
C GLN A 118 21.22 11.56 -13.64
N PRO A 119 21.93 12.69 -13.88
CA PRO A 119 23.37 12.68 -14.16
C PRO A 119 24.21 12.08 -13.02
N GLU A 120 23.68 12.03 -11.79
CA GLU A 120 24.36 11.37 -10.66
C GLU A 120 24.45 9.84 -10.78
N LEU A 121 23.55 9.23 -11.55
CA LEU A 121 23.50 7.79 -11.84
C LEU A 121 24.32 7.44 -13.09
N ALA A 122 24.55 8.41 -13.98
CA ALA A 122 25.27 8.22 -15.23
C ALA A 122 26.70 7.71 -14.96
N GLY A 123 27.03 6.55 -15.55
CA GLY A 123 28.35 5.92 -15.40
C GLY A 123 28.59 5.18 -14.08
N LYS A 124 27.68 5.25 -13.10
CA LYS A 124 27.79 4.51 -11.82
C LYS A 124 27.05 3.18 -11.81
N ILE A 125 25.96 3.10 -12.57
CA ILE A 125 25.11 1.90 -12.65
C ILE A 125 24.97 1.52 -14.12
N SER A 126 25.14 0.22 -14.44
CA SER A 126 24.90 -0.26 -15.80
C SER A 126 23.40 -0.30 -16.09
N MET A 127 23.03 -0.12 -17.36
CA MET A 127 21.63 -0.21 -17.79
C MET A 127 20.99 -1.56 -17.39
N GLU A 128 21.75 -2.65 -17.50
CA GLU A 128 21.31 -3.98 -17.09
C GLU A 128 20.98 -4.05 -15.59
N THR A 129 21.84 -3.47 -14.73
CA THR A 129 21.58 -3.40 -13.29
C THR A 129 20.33 -2.58 -13.00
N MET A 130 20.12 -1.46 -13.70
CA MET A 130 18.94 -0.62 -13.52
C MET A 130 17.64 -1.36 -13.93
N VAL A 131 17.66 -2.07 -15.06
CA VAL A 131 16.55 -2.93 -15.50
C VAL A 131 16.21 -3.99 -14.43
N ASN A 132 17.23 -4.67 -13.90
CA ASN A 132 17.03 -5.68 -12.86
C ASN A 132 16.44 -5.08 -11.58
N MET A 133 16.89 -3.88 -11.17
CA MET A 133 16.31 -3.18 -10.02
C MET A 133 14.83 -2.85 -10.25
N PHE A 134 14.46 -2.35 -11.43
CA PHE A 134 13.07 -2.06 -11.77
C PHE A 134 12.18 -3.29 -11.77
N LYS A 135 12.67 -4.43 -12.30
CA LYS A 135 11.94 -5.70 -12.26
C LYS A 135 11.73 -6.18 -10.83
N VAL A 136 12.75 -6.06 -9.96
CA VAL A 136 12.62 -6.41 -8.53
C VAL A 136 11.57 -5.53 -7.84
N VAL A 137 11.61 -4.21 -8.07
CA VAL A 137 10.62 -3.27 -7.54
C VAL A 137 9.22 -3.62 -8.03
N ALA A 138 9.06 -3.97 -9.32
CA ALA A 138 7.78 -4.40 -9.87
C ALA A 138 7.24 -5.65 -9.18
N VAL A 139 8.08 -6.66 -8.90
CA VAL A 139 7.67 -7.86 -8.14
C VAL A 139 7.20 -7.49 -6.72
N ILE A 140 7.94 -6.63 -6.02
CA ILE A 140 7.56 -6.17 -4.68
C ILE A 140 6.22 -5.42 -4.73
N MET A 141 6.05 -4.48 -5.66
CA MET A 141 4.80 -3.73 -5.85
C MET A 141 3.62 -4.65 -6.16
N PHE A 142 3.85 -5.68 -7.00
CA PHE A 142 2.84 -6.67 -7.31
C PHE A 142 2.38 -7.43 -6.06
N ILE A 143 3.31 -7.94 -5.25
CA ILE A 143 3.00 -8.67 -4.01
C ILE A 143 2.24 -7.77 -3.03
N ILE A 144 2.68 -6.52 -2.84
CA ILE A 144 2.00 -5.55 -1.98
C ILE A 144 0.57 -5.30 -2.47
N SER A 145 0.38 -5.10 -3.78
CA SER A 145 -0.93 -4.82 -4.37
C SER A 145 -1.93 -5.96 -4.13
N VAL A 146 -1.55 -7.19 -4.45
CA VAL A 146 -2.40 -8.38 -4.27
C VAL A 146 -2.73 -8.58 -2.80
N THR A 147 -1.73 -8.42 -1.93
CA THR A 147 -1.90 -8.52 -0.48
C THR A 147 -2.90 -7.50 0.04
N ALA A 148 -2.76 -6.23 -0.34
CA ALA A 148 -3.65 -5.14 0.08
C ALA A 148 -5.09 -5.35 -0.43
N ILE A 149 -5.26 -5.73 -1.70
CA ILE A 149 -6.58 -5.98 -2.31
C ILE A 149 -7.31 -7.10 -1.55
N ILE A 150 -6.65 -8.25 -1.36
CA ILE A 150 -7.25 -9.39 -0.66
C ILE A 150 -7.58 -9.02 0.79
N HIS A 151 -6.66 -8.32 1.47
CA HIS A 151 -6.86 -7.88 2.85
C HIS A 151 -8.05 -6.93 2.99
N VAL A 152 -8.24 -5.97 2.07
CA VAL A 152 -9.41 -5.07 2.03
C VAL A 152 -10.71 -5.84 1.82
N GLN A 153 -10.74 -6.76 0.84
CA GLN A 153 -11.93 -7.55 0.55
C GLN A 153 -12.38 -8.37 1.76
N ILE A 154 -11.44 -9.04 2.44
CA ILE A 154 -11.75 -9.80 3.65
C ILE A 154 -12.13 -8.86 4.80
N GLY A 155 -11.43 -7.73 4.95
CA GLY A 155 -11.71 -6.71 5.96
C GLY A 155 -13.14 -6.19 5.89
N PHE A 156 -13.67 -5.89 4.71
CA PHE A 156 -15.07 -5.47 4.54
C PHE A 156 -16.09 -6.57 4.90
N ARG A 157 -15.75 -7.85 4.67
CA ARG A 157 -16.60 -8.97 5.11
C ARG A 157 -16.59 -9.07 6.64
N LEU A 158 -15.41 -8.99 7.27
CA LEU A 158 -15.26 -9.03 8.72
C LEU A 158 -15.94 -7.85 9.40
N LEU A 159 -15.84 -6.63 8.85
CA LEU A 159 -16.55 -5.46 9.40
C LEU A 159 -18.08 -5.63 9.38
N ARG A 160 -18.63 -6.37 8.41
CA ARG A 160 -20.06 -6.70 8.38
C ARG A 160 -20.41 -7.78 9.40
N GLN A 161 -19.61 -8.85 9.43
CA GLN A 161 -19.81 -9.98 10.35
C GLN A 161 -19.72 -9.56 11.82
N TYR A 162 -18.76 -8.71 12.15
CA TYR A 162 -18.51 -8.19 13.50
C TYR A 162 -19.13 -6.80 13.72
N SER A 163 -20.19 -6.46 12.98
CA SER A 163 -20.87 -5.15 13.11
C SER A 163 -21.43 -4.91 14.51
N TYR A 164 -21.76 -5.98 15.25
CA TYR A 164 -22.19 -5.91 16.65
C TYR A 164 -21.13 -5.29 17.58
N LEU A 165 -19.84 -5.39 17.24
CA LEU A 165 -18.76 -4.76 18.02
C LEU A 165 -18.81 -3.23 17.96
N PHE A 166 -19.60 -2.63 17.09
CA PHE A 166 -19.69 -1.17 16.90
C PHE A 166 -21.03 -0.58 17.33
N ARG A 167 -21.94 -1.38 17.90
CA ARG A 167 -23.22 -0.90 18.40
C ARG A 167 -23.01 -0.30 19.80
N SER A 168 -23.40 0.96 20.00
CA SER A 168 -23.40 1.57 21.33
C SER A 168 -24.20 0.69 22.29
N LEU A 169 -23.64 0.46 23.48
CA LEU A 169 -24.39 0.00 24.64
C LEU A 169 -25.32 1.16 25.02
N GLU A 170 -26.52 1.17 24.45
CA GLU A 170 -27.68 1.82 25.06
C GLU A 170 -28.20 0.93 26.19
#